data_AF-A0A850G116-F1
#
_entry.id   AF-A0A850G116-F1
#
_cell.length_a   1.000
_cell.length_b   1.000
_cell.length_c   1.000
_cell.angle_alpha   90.00
_cell.angle_beta   90.00
_cell.angle_gamma   90.00
#
_symmetry.space_group_name_H-M   'P 1'
#
loop_
_entity.id
_entity.type
_entity.pdbx_description
1 polymer ?
#
loop_
_entity_poly.entity_id
_entity_poly.type
_entity_poly.pdbx_seq_one_letter_code
_entity_poly.pdbx_strand_id
1 'polypeptide(L)' 'AGGCPHANACLDCTHFCTSKQFLPQHEEQLERTEELLAIAKDKQWQRQVETNSRVKERLEQIIGSLTG' A
#
# COMPACT_ATOMS: atom_id res chain seq x y z
N ALA A 1 -10.65 -20.33 3.97
CA ALA A 1 -10.60 -19.16 3.07
C ALA A 1 -9.23 -18.50 3.17
N GLY A 2 -8.32 -18.82 2.25
CA GLY A 2 -6.99 -18.21 2.19
C GLY A 2 -7.07 -16.86 1.49
N GLY A 3 -6.60 -15.79 2.14
CA GLY A 3 -6.47 -14.49 1.49
C GLY A 3 -5.52 -14.61 0.31
N CYS A 4 -5.90 -14.07 -0.84
CA CYS A 4 -5.06 -14.06 -2.04
C CYS A 4 -3.70 -13.39 -1.71
N PRO A 5 -2.57 -14.10 -1.82
CA PRO A 5 -1.24 -13.53 -1.56
C PRO A 5 -0.80 -12.53 -2.63
N HIS A 6 -1.59 -12.34 -3.69
CA HIS A 6 -1.20 -11.59 -4.88
C HIS A 6 -1.66 -10.14 -4.95
N ALA A 7 -2.60 -9.69 -4.12
CA ALA A 7 -3.12 -8.32 -4.24
C ALA A 7 -2.04 -7.24 -3.94
N ASN A 8 -1.06 -7.58 -3.09
CA ASN A 8 0.00 -6.66 -2.64
C ASN A 8 1.41 -7.28 -2.74
N ALA A 9 1.58 -8.37 -3.50
CA ALA A 9 2.83 -9.14 -3.54
C ALA A 9 4.05 -8.29 -3.94
N CYS A 10 3.85 -7.24 -4.74
CA CYS A 10 4.94 -6.37 -5.19
C CYS A 10 5.40 -5.37 -4.13
N LEU A 11 4.52 -4.94 -3.20
CA LEU A 11 4.86 -3.91 -2.20
C LEU A 11 5.54 -4.48 -0.95
N ASP A 12 5.32 -5.76 -0.66
CA ASP A 12 6.04 -6.48 0.41
C ASP A 12 7.29 -7.20 -0.13
N CYS A 13 7.55 -7.12 -1.44
CA CYS A 13 8.72 -7.73 -2.07
C CYS A 13 9.98 -6.88 -1.80
N THR A 14 10.96 -7.46 -1.12
CA THR A 14 12.28 -6.85 -0.88
C THR A 14 13.07 -6.55 -2.17
N HIS A 15 12.65 -7.08 -3.31
CA HIS A 15 13.23 -6.79 -4.64
C HIS A 15 12.45 -5.72 -5.42
N PHE A 16 11.48 -5.04 -4.81
CA PHE A 16 10.73 -3.98 -5.46
C PHE A 16 11.63 -2.76 -5.71
N CYS A 17 12.10 -2.63 -6.95
CA CYS A 17 12.80 -1.46 -7.44
C CYS A 17 11.83 -0.57 -8.19
N THR A 18 11.62 0.65 -7.69
CA THR A 18 10.85 1.71 -8.36
C THR A 18 11.76 2.89 -8.71
N SER A 19 11.24 3.92 -9.37
CA SER A 19 11.99 5.11 -9.78
C SER A 19 11.11 6.36 -9.70
N LYS A 20 11.72 7.55 -9.67
CA LYS A 20 10.97 8.83 -9.55
C LYS A 20 9.92 9.04 -10.65
N GLN A 21 10.07 8.37 -11.79
CA GLN A 21 9.07 8.34 -12.87
C GLN A 21 7.72 7.73 -12.46
N PHE A 22 7.71 6.89 -11.43
CA PHE A 22 6.51 6.25 -10.91
C PHE A 22 5.97 6.91 -9.64
N LEU A 23 6.59 8.02 -9.19
CA LEU A 23 6.16 8.76 -8.01
C LEU A 23 4.66 9.08 -8.02
N PRO A 24 4.07 9.66 -9.09
CA PRO A 24 2.64 9.99 -9.07
C PRO A 24 1.74 8.75 -8.96
N GLN A 25 2.17 7.60 -9.49
CA GLN A 25 1.45 6.33 -9.33
C GLN A 25 1.51 5.83 -7.89
N HIS A 26 2.59 6.09 -7.16
CA HIS A 26 2.71 5.70 -5.76
C HIS A 26 1.86 6.61 -4.87
N GLU A 27 1.80 7.90 -5.17
CA GLU A 27 0.91 8.86 -4.52
C GLU A 27 -0.57 8.51 -4.75
N GLU A 28 -0.97 8.24 -6.01
CA GLU A 28 -2.34 7.79 -6.33
C GLU A 28 -2.69 6.48 -5.59
N GLN A 29 -1.73 5.54 -5.55
CA GLN A 29 -1.92 4.28 -4.84
C GLN A 29 -2.01 4.48 -3.32
N LEU A 30 -1.29 5.45 -2.76
CA LEU A 30 -1.38 5.82 -1.35
C LEU A 30 -2.79 6.34 -1.04
N GLU A 31 -3.29 7.31 -1.80
CA GLU A 31 -4.64 7.85 -1.64
C GLU A 31 -5.71 6.76 -1.71
N ARG A 32 -5.62 5.86 -2.69
CA ARG A 32 -6.54 4.72 -2.80
C ARG A 32 -6.46 3.77 -1.61
N THR A 33 -5.26 3.53 -1.09
CA THR A 33 -5.06 2.67 0.08
C THR A 33 -5.68 3.32 1.32
N GLU A 34 -5.59 4.64 1.48
CA GLU A 34 -6.22 5.36 2.58
C GLU A 34 -7.75 5.30 2.52
N GLU A 35 -8.34 5.43 1.33
CA GLU A 35 -9.79 5.27 1.14
C GLU A 35 -10.23 3.84 1.51
N LEU A 36 -9.54 2.82 1.00
CA LEU A 36 -9.82 1.43 1.33
C LEU A 36 -9.67 1.15 2.83
N LEU A 37 -8.70 1.77 3.49
CA LEU A 37 -8.47 1.65 4.92
C LEU A 37 -9.58 2.30 5.74
N ALA A 38 -10.11 3.45 5.29
CA ALA A 38 -11.28 4.08 5.90
C ALA A 38 -12.52 3.18 5.79
N ILE A 39 -12.77 2.60 4.61
CA ILE A 39 -13.87 1.65 4.40
C ILE A 39 -13.66 0.38 5.25
N ALA A 40 -12.44 -0.17 5.29
CA ALA A 40 -12.14 -1.36 6.07
C ALA A 40 -12.33 -1.13 7.58
N LYS A 41 -12.02 0.08 8.07
CA LYS A 41 -12.27 0.48 9.46
C LYS A 41 -13.76 0.58 9.75
N ASP A 42 -14.54 1.23 8.89
CA ASP A 42 -16.01 1.30 8.99
C ASP A 42 -16.65 -0.09 9.03
N LYS A 43 -16.21 -0.99 8.13
CA LYS A 43 -16.71 -2.36 8.03
C LYS A 43 -16.12 -3.33 9.05
N GLN A 44 -15.23 -2.86 9.94
CA GLN A 44 -14.50 -3.68 10.91
C GLN A 44 -13.79 -4.89 10.27
N TRP A 45 -13.31 -4.74 9.04
CA TRP A 45 -12.56 -5.77 8.31
C TRP A 45 -11.11 -5.82 8.81
N GLN A 46 -10.91 -6.36 10.01
CA GLN A 46 -9.62 -6.39 10.72
C GLN A 46 -8.43 -6.78 9.83
N ARG A 47 -8.57 -7.86 9.04
CA ARG A 47 -7.52 -8.31 8.11
C ARG A 47 -7.18 -7.28 7.04
N GLN A 48 -8.19 -6.59 6.51
CA GLN A 48 -8.00 -5.55 5.51
C GLN A 48 -7.39 -4.30 6.16
N VAL A 49 -7.81 -3.94 7.37
CA VAL A 49 -7.19 -2.83 8.11
C VAL A 49 -5.70 -3.08 8.32
N GLU A 50 -5.32 -4.27 8.80
CA GLU A 50 -3.91 -4.64 9.02
C GLU A 50 -3.12 -4.62 7.70
N THR A 51 -3.66 -5.23 6.65
CA THR A 51 -2.98 -5.32 5.35
C THR A 51 -2.81 -3.94 4.71
N ASN A 52 -3.88 -3.13 4.64
CA ASN A 52 -3.82 -1.80 4.04
C ASN A 52 -2.96 -0.83 4.87
N SER A 53 -2.89 -1.01 6.21
CA SER A 53 -2.00 -0.20 7.05
C SER A 53 -0.53 -0.46 6.70
N ARG A 54 -0.15 -1.74 6.52
CA ARG A 54 1.21 -2.10 6.09
C ARG A 54 1.52 -1.56 4.70
N VAL A 55 0.57 -1.65 3.76
CA VAL A 55 0.74 -1.13 2.40
C VAL A 55 0.92 0.39 2.42
N LYS A 56 0.12 1.10 3.22
CA LYS A 56 0.25 2.55 3.41
C LYS A 56 1.66 2.94 3.86
N GLU A 57 2.15 2.31 4.93
CA GLU A 57 3.48 2.60 5.49
C GLU A 57 4.60 2.35 4.45
N ARG A 58 4.49 1.26 3.67
CA ARG A 58 5.45 0.98 2.58
C ARG A 58 5.42 2.05 1.49
N LEU A 59 4.24 2.50 1.07
CA LEU A 59 4.10 3.54 0.06
C LEU A 59 4.68 4.88 0.56
N GLU A 60 4.42 5.26 1.81
CA GLU A 60 4.99 6.46 2.43
C GLU A 60 6.53 6.40 2.47
N GLN A 61 7.11 5.25 2.82
CA GLN A 61 8.57 5.04 2.80
C GLN A 61 9.16 5.16 1.38
N ILE A 62 8.50 4.57 0.38
CA ILE A 62 8.96 4.61 -1.00
C ILE A 62 8.87 6.04 -1.56
N ILE A 63 7.73 6.72 -1.38
CA ILE A 63 7.53 8.11 -1.78
C ILE A 63 8.57 9.00 -1.11
N GLY A 64 8.79 8.85 0.20
CA GLY A 64 9.83 9.59 0.92
C GLY A 64 11.24 9.36 0.35
N SER A 65 11.56 8.11 0.00
CA SER A 65 12.86 7.75 -0.61
C SER A 65 13.03 8.28 -2.04
N LEU A 66 11.93 8.51 -2.76
CA LEU A 66 11.95 9.06 -4.12
C LEU A 66 11.92 10.60 -4.15
N THR A 67 11.31 11.24 -3.15
CA THR A 67 11.21 12.70 -3.05
C THR A 67 12.44 13.32 -2.37
N GLY A 68 13.09 12.60 -1.45
CA GLY A 68 14.41 12.95 -0.90
C GLY A 68 15.52 12.97 -1.95
#